data_AF-A3ZWQ3-F1
#
_entry.id   AF-A3ZWQ3-F1
#
_cell.length_a   1.000
_cell.length_b   1.000
_cell.length_c   1.000
_cell.angle_alpha   90.00
_cell.angle_beta   90.00
_cell.angle_gamma   90.00
#
_symmetry.space_group_name_H-M   'P 1'
#
loop_
_entity.id
_entity.type
_entity.pdbx_description
1 polymer ?
#
loop_
_entity_poly.entity_id
_entity_poly.type
_entity_poly.pdbx_seq_one_letter_code
_entity_poly.pdbx_strand_id
1 'polypeptide(L)'
;MSYSLRELMVVVFIAGLGLVALSAGGWLASALMFLAMVLLIGLAIVAFVGDGSERAYAIGVVIPAICYGVLVWSGGERELDPYESRLPSSYLHKPLFQAMVKITWVNVFSGKEIPKPKTPTALSGGFLGAGVSPGAPRESIDRETFMTTGHLLFALALGYAGAKFAVFIHRRSTPPPPA
;
A
#
# COMPACT_ATOMS: atom_id res chain seq x y z
N MET A 1 9.14 10.56 -23.94
CA MET A 1 8.33 9.32 -23.86
C MET A 1 6.89 9.73 -23.99
N SER A 2 6.24 9.43 -25.11
CA SER A 2 4.80 9.58 -25.26
C SER A 2 4.13 8.46 -24.48
N TYR A 3 3.39 8.77 -23.42
CA TYR A 3 2.57 7.77 -22.74
C TYR A 3 1.49 7.31 -23.71
N SER A 4 1.42 6.01 -23.95
CA SER A 4 0.32 5.44 -24.73
C SER A 4 -0.97 5.55 -23.91
N LEU A 5 -2.08 5.93 -24.55
CA LEU A 5 -3.40 5.94 -23.91
C LEU A 5 -3.70 4.60 -23.23
N ARG A 6 -3.28 3.48 -23.85
CA ARG A 6 -3.42 2.13 -23.30
C ARG A 6 -2.70 1.99 -21.96
N GLU A 7 -1.50 2.54 -21.84
CA GLU A 7 -0.69 2.46 -20.63
C GLU A 7 -1.31 3.28 -19.50
N LEU A 8 -1.83 4.47 -19.82
CA LEU A 8 -2.58 5.29 -18.86
C LEU A 8 -3.82 4.53 -18.35
N MET A 9 -4.58 3.90 -19.25
CA MET A 9 -5.77 3.12 -18.86
C MET A 9 -5.42 1.95 -17.95
N VAL A 10 -4.31 1.24 -18.20
CA VAL A 10 -3.85 0.15 -17.33
C VAL A 10 -3.46 0.67 -15.95
N VAL A 11 -2.73 1.78 -15.87
CA VAL A 11 -2.35 2.40 -14.59
C VAL A 11 -3.59 2.85 -13.80
N VAL A 12 -4.56 3.49 -14.46
CA VAL A 12 -5.82 3.90 -13.83
C VAL A 12 -6.63 2.68 -13.37
N PHE A 13 -6.67 1.61 -14.16
CA PHE A 13 -7.35 0.37 -13.79
C PHE A 13 -6.72 -0.30 -12.56
N ILE A 14 -5.38 -0.41 -12.52
CA ILE A 14 -4.65 -0.96 -11.37
C ILE A 14 -4.83 -0.07 -10.13
N ALA A 15 -4.77 1.25 -10.29
CA ALA A 15 -5.03 2.19 -9.19
C ALA A 15 -6.47 2.04 -8.66
N GLY A 16 -7.45 1.91 -9.55
CA GLY A 16 -8.84 1.67 -9.19
C GLY A 16 -9.03 0.35 -8.44
N LEU A 17 -8.44 -0.74 -8.93
CA LEU A 17 -8.44 -2.03 -8.23
C LEU A 17 -7.76 -1.94 -6.86
N GLY A 18 -6.66 -1.18 -6.76
CA GLY A 18 -5.98 -0.90 -5.50
C GLY A 18 -6.89 -0.18 -4.50
N LEU A 19 -7.60 0.86 -4.93
CA LEU A 19 -8.56 1.59 -4.09
C LEU A 19 -9.74 0.70 -3.64
N VAL A 20 -10.23 -0.18 -4.51
CA VAL A 20 -11.28 -1.14 -4.15
C VAL A 20 -10.75 -2.19 -3.17
N ALA A 21 -9.54 -2.69 -3.36
CA ALA A 21 -8.90 -3.62 -2.43
C ALA A 21 -8.70 -2.98 -1.04
N LEU A 22 -8.33 -1.69 -1.01
CA LEU A 22 -8.21 -0.91 0.23
C LEU A 22 -9.55 -0.74 0.94
N SER A 23 -10.68 -0.68 0.22
CA SER A 23 -12.01 -0.46 0.81
C SER A 23 -12.68 -1.75 1.27
N ALA A 24 -12.52 -2.84 0.50
CA ALA A 24 -13.14 -4.11 0.80
C ALA A 24 -12.40 -4.90 1.88
N GLY A 25 -11.07 -4.73 1.97
CA GLY A 25 -10.21 -5.55 2.82
C GLY A 25 -10.31 -7.04 2.48
N GLY A 26 -9.84 -7.88 3.42
CA GLY A 26 -10.03 -9.33 3.36
C GLY A 26 -9.43 -10.00 2.13
N TRP A 27 -10.17 -10.93 1.53
CA TRP A 27 -9.66 -11.81 0.46
C TRP A 27 -9.20 -11.06 -0.80
N LEU A 28 -9.82 -9.91 -1.12
CA LEU A 28 -9.46 -9.13 -2.30
C LEU A 28 -8.10 -8.46 -2.14
N ALA A 29 -7.82 -7.92 -0.95
CA ALA A 29 -6.49 -7.39 -0.59
C ALA A 29 -5.44 -8.51 -0.66
N SER A 30 -5.73 -9.69 -0.12
CA SER A 30 -4.84 -10.86 -0.20
C SER A 30 -4.58 -11.30 -1.64
N ALA A 31 -5.61 -11.33 -2.48
CA ALA A 31 -5.47 -11.67 -3.90
C ALA A 31 -4.59 -10.66 -4.66
N LEU A 32 -4.76 -9.36 -4.37
CA LEU A 32 -3.95 -8.30 -4.95
C LEU A 32 -2.48 -8.41 -4.48
N MET A 33 -2.24 -8.66 -3.20
CA MET A 33 -0.90 -8.91 -2.65
C MET A 33 -0.24 -10.10 -3.31
N PHE A 34 -0.96 -11.21 -3.47
CA PHE A 34 -0.48 -12.40 -4.15
C PHE A 34 -0.11 -12.10 -5.61
N LEU A 35 -0.97 -11.41 -6.35
CA LEU A 35 -0.71 -11.06 -7.74
C LEU A 35 0.51 -10.15 -7.88
N ALA A 36 0.64 -9.14 -7.02
CA ALA A 36 1.80 -8.26 -7.01
C ALA A 36 3.10 -9.01 -6.72
N MET A 37 3.07 -9.95 -5.78
CA MET A 37 4.22 -10.80 -5.45
C MET A 37 4.62 -11.67 -6.66
N VAL A 38 3.67 -12.35 -7.31
CA VAL A 38 3.92 -13.14 -8.51
C VAL A 38 4.53 -12.29 -9.63
N LEU A 39 4.01 -11.07 -9.82
CA LEU A 39 4.53 -10.13 -10.81
C LEU A 39 5.96 -9.70 -10.48
N LEU A 40 6.26 -9.37 -9.23
CA LEU A 40 7.62 -8.99 -8.80
C LEU A 40 8.60 -10.15 -8.95
N ILE A 41 8.19 -11.40 -8.66
CA ILE A 41 9.02 -12.59 -8.88
C ILE A 41 9.29 -12.78 -10.38
N GLY A 42 8.25 -12.67 -11.23
CA GLY A 42 8.42 -12.77 -12.68
C GLY A 42 9.39 -11.72 -13.22
N LEU A 43 9.26 -10.47 -12.77
CA LEU A 43 10.19 -9.40 -13.13
C LEU A 43 11.59 -9.63 -12.56
N ALA A 44 11.73 -10.17 -11.36
CA ALA A 44 13.04 -10.53 -10.83
C ALA A 44 13.72 -11.57 -11.72
N ILE A 45 13.01 -12.60 -12.18
CA ILE A 45 13.54 -13.60 -13.13
C ILE A 45 13.98 -12.93 -14.44
N VAL A 46 13.15 -12.05 -15.02
CA VAL A 46 13.50 -11.30 -16.24
C VAL A 46 14.70 -10.37 -16.01
N ALA A 47 14.88 -9.81 -14.82
CA ALA A 47 16.05 -8.99 -14.49
C ALA A 47 17.36 -9.78 -14.52
N PHE A 48 17.32 -11.08 -14.20
CA PHE A 48 18.48 -11.97 -14.22
C PHE A 48 18.71 -12.64 -15.58
N VAL A 49 17.64 -13.08 -16.25
CA VAL A 49 17.70 -13.92 -17.45
C VAL A 49 17.49 -13.15 -18.75
N GLY A 50 16.77 -12.03 -18.70
CA GLY A 50 16.41 -11.26 -19.89
C GLY A 50 17.57 -10.46 -20.45
N ASP A 51 17.36 -9.95 -21.67
CA ASP A 51 18.35 -9.18 -22.42
C ASP A 51 17.85 -7.77 -22.77
N GLY A 52 18.78 -6.88 -23.11
CA GLY A 52 18.47 -5.56 -23.68
C GLY A 52 17.53 -4.70 -22.82
N SER A 53 16.49 -4.16 -23.48
CA SER A 53 15.55 -3.23 -22.84
C SER A 53 14.59 -3.89 -21.84
N GLU A 54 14.30 -5.19 -22.00
CA GLU A 54 13.40 -5.91 -21.09
C GLU A 54 14.08 -6.12 -19.74
N ARG A 55 15.36 -6.53 -19.76
CA ARG A 55 16.19 -6.62 -18.55
C ARG A 55 16.29 -5.28 -17.83
N ALA A 56 16.56 -4.20 -18.57
CA ALA A 56 16.67 -2.86 -18.00
C ALA A 56 15.35 -2.42 -17.35
N TYR A 57 14.21 -2.70 -18.00
CA TYR A 57 12.89 -2.44 -17.43
C TYR A 57 12.70 -3.22 -16.12
N ALA A 58 12.95 -4.53 -16.14
CA ALA A 58 12.78 -5.40 -14.99
C ALA A 58 13.65 -4.99 -13.79
N ILE A 59 14.93 -4.70 -14.02
CA ILE A 59 15.85 -4.17 -13.00
C ILE A 59 15.30 -2.86 -12.41
N GLY A 60 14.83 -1.96 -13.28
CA GLY A 60 14.26 -0.68 -12.87
C GLY A 60 12.97 -0.80 -12.08
N VAL A 61 12.19 -1.89 -12.22
CA VAL A 61 11.05 -2.19 -11.33
C VAL A 61 11.53 -2.75 -9.99
N VAL A 62 12.36 -3.80 -10.05
CA VAL A 62 12.66 -4.65 -8.91
C VAL A 62 13.50 -3.91 -7.87
N ILE A 63 14.53 -3.17 -8.28
CA ILE A 63 15.41 -2.49 -7.33
C ILE A 63 14.66 -1.46 -6.48
N PRO A 64 13.92 -0.48 -7.04
CA PRO A 64 13.17 0.48 -6.22
C PRO A 64 12.11 -0.18 -5.35
N ALA A 65 11.41 -1.21 -5.86
CA ALA A 65 10.40 -1.92 -5.10
C ALA A 65 11.01 -2.64 -3.88
N ILE A 66 12.15 -3.31 -4.04
CA ILE A 66 12.89 -3.95 -2.93
C ILE A 66 13.39 -2.90 -1.95
N CYS A 67 14.06 -1.84 -2.42
CA CYS A 67 14.56 -0.78 -1.55
C CYS A 67 13.43 -0.16 -0.71
N TYR A 68 12.29 0.11 -1.33
CA TYR A 68 11.12 0.62 -0.63
C TYR A 68 10.53 -0.40 0.36
N GLY A 69 10.42 -1.68 -0.03
CA GLY A 69 9.97 -2.74 0.87
C GLY A 69 10.87 -2.88 2.10
N VAL A 70 12.19 -2.78 1.93
CA VAL A 70 13.16 -2.76 3.04
C VAL A 70 12.96 -1.53 3.94
N LEU A 71 12.68 -0.35 3.38
CA LEU A 71 12.37 0.84 4.17
C LEU A 71 11.11 0.64 5.02
N VAL A 72 10.03 0.12 4.44
CA VAL A 72 8.78 -0.16 5.17
C VAL A 72 9.02 -1.21 6.26
N TRP A 73 9.72 -2.31 5.94
CA TRP A 73 10.07 -3.33 6.92
C TRP A 73 10.91 -2.72 8.07
N SER A 74 11.91 -1.89 7.77
CA SER A 74 12.74 -1.25 8.79
C SER A 74 11.96 -0.34 9.75
N GLY A 75 10.83 0.22 9.29
CA GLY A 75 9.93 1.02 10.12
C GLY A 75 9.02 0.17 11.03
N GLY A 76 8.83 -1.11 10.71
CA GLY A 76 8.04 -2.06 11.49
C GLY A 76 6.57 -1.65 11.63
N GLU A 77 5.96 -1.98 12.76
CA GLU A 77 4.54 -1.70 13.06
C GLU A 77 4.19 -0.21 12.99
N ARG A 78 5.16 0.70 13.20
CA ARG A 78 4.92 2.14 13.12
C ARG A 78 4.53 2.60 11.73
N GLU A 79 5.05 1.98 10.68
CA GLU A 79 4.66 2.31 9.30
C GLU A 79 3.32 1.69 8.94
N LEU A 80 2.89 0.66 9.65
CA LEU A 80 1.58 0.03 9.50
C LEU A 80 0.48 0.77 10.28
N ASP A 81 0.83 1.76 11.11
CA ASP A 81 -0.11 2.69 11.72
C ASP A 81 -0.15 4.04 10.94
N PRO A 82 -1.29 4.43 10.35
CA PRO A 82 -1.43 5.67 9.59
C PRO A 82 -1.23 6.95 10.43
N TYR A 83 -1.28 6.87 11.76
CA TYR A 83 -1.13 8.00 12.68
C TYR A 83 0.30 8.15 13.23
N GLU A 84 1.06 7.06 13.32
CA GLU A 84 2.42 7.04 13.91
C GLU A 84 3.55 6.93 12.88
N SER A 85 3.19 6.68 11.62
CA SER A 85 4.13 6.52 10.52
C SER A 85 5.03 7.74 10.23
N ARG A 86 6.20 7.47 9.66
CA ARG A 86 7.23 8.48 9.35
C ARG A 86 7.55 8.54 7.87
N LEU A 87 7.28 7.49 7.09
CA LEU A 87 7.57 7.52 5.66
C LEU A 87 6.65 8.51 4.94
N PRO A 88 7.18 9.27 3.94
CA PRO A 88 6.37 10.19 3.14
C PRO A 88 5.15 9.53 2.49
N SER A 89 5.29 8.28 2.07
CA SER A 89 4.17 7.49 1.54
C SER A 89 3.05 7.32 2.55
N SER A 90 3.35 7.12 3.82
CA SER A 90 2.36 6.89 4.87
C SER A 90 1.55 8.16 5.14
N TYR A 91 2.17 9.34 5.03
CA TYR A 91 1.45 10.61 5.05
C TYR A 91 0.48 10.79 3.87
N LEU A 92 0.78 10.21 2.71
CA LEU A 92 -0.16 10.20 1.57
C LEU A 92 -1.32 9.21 1.79
N HIS A 93 -1.07 8.10 2.50
CA HIS A 93 -2.12 7.12 2.83
C HIS A 93 -3.06 7.60 3.94
N LYS A 94 -2.57 8.39 4.90
CA LYS A 94 -3.36 8.90 6.03
C LYS A 94 -4.68 9.58 5.64
N PRO A 95 -4.73 10.59 4.74
CA PRO A 95 -6.00 11.21 4.35
C PRO A 95 -6.95 10.23 3.64
N LEU A 96 -6.40 9.29 2.86
CA LEU A 96 -7.19 8.25 2.21
C LEU A 96 -7.81 7.30 3.25
N PHE A 97 -7.02 6.87 4.24
CA PHE A 97 -7.51 6.05 5.35
C PHE A 97 -8.63 6.78 6.12
N GLN A 98 -8.41 8.05 6.47
CA GLN A 98 -9.39 8.86 7.20
C GLN A 98 -10.69 9.06 6.42
N ALA A 99 -10.63 9.13 5.09
CA ALA A 99 -11.82 9.25 4.24
C ALA A 99 -12.62 7.93 4.17
N MET A 100 -11.97 6.79 4.37
CA MET A 100 -12.57 5.45 4.19
C MET A 100 -12.99 4.80 5.51
N VAL A 101 -12.27 5.07 6.60
CA VAL A 101 -12.52 4.45 7.90
C VAL A 101 -13.79 4.99 8.53
N LYS A 102 -14.70 4.09 8.89
CA LYS A 102 -15.85 4.38 9.76
C LYS A 102 -15.53 3.85 11.15
N ILE A 103 -15.55 4.73 12.14
CA ILE A 103 -15.35 4.35 13.54
C ILE A 103 -16.73 4.09 14.15
N THR A 104 -17.03 2.82 14.43
CA THR A 104 -18.21 2.43 15.19
C THR A 104 -17.81 2.10 16.62
N TRP A 105 -18.71 2.32 17.57
CA TRP A 105 -18.48 1.93 18.97
C TRP A 105 -19.20 0.62 19.20
N VAL A 106 -18.47 -0.40 19.66
CA VAL A 106 -19.05 -1.72 19.89
C VAL A 106 -18.90 -2.07 21.35
N ASN A 107 -19.97 -2.58 21.95
CA ASN A 107 -19.92 -3.10 23.31
C ASN A 107 -19.12 -4.42 23.32
N VAL A 108 -18.02 -4.47 24.09
CA VAL A 108 -17.06 -5.58 24.07
C VAL A 108 -17.69 -6.93 24.45
N PHE A 109 -18.72 -6.95 25.29
CA PHE A 109 -19.34 -8.19 25.75
C PHE A 109 -20.43 -8.72 24.81
N SER A 110 -21.19 -7.82 24.18
CA SER A 110 -22.35 -8.18 23.37
C SER A 110 -22.09 -8.12 21.86
N GLY A 111 -21.01 -7.48 21.42
CA GLY A 111 -20.73 -7.24 20.00
C GLY A 111 -21.72 -6.29 19.32
N LYS A 112 -22.66 -5.69 20.05
CA LYS A 112 -23.65 -4.76 19.50
C LYS A 112 -23.07 -3.35 19.36
N GLU A 113 -23.41 -2.68 18.26
CA GLU A 113 -23.10 -1.28 18.07
C GLU A 113 -23.81 -0.42 19.12
N ILE A 114 -23.07 0.49 19.74
CA ILE A 114 -23.57 1.46 20.70
C ILE A 114 -23.39 2.88 20.13
N PRO A 115 -24.28 3.82 20.46
CA PRO A 115 -24.12 5.21 20.04
C PRO A 115 -22.79 5.78 20.51
N LYS A 116 -22.15 6.61 19.66
CA LYS A 116 -20.91 7.31 20.01
C LYS A 116 -21.11 8.10 21.32
N PRO A 117 -20.23 7.92 22.33
CA PRO A 117 -20.29 8.70 23.56
C PRO A 117 -20.19 10.19 23.25
N LYS A 118 -21.09 11.01 23.82
CA LYS A 118 -21.08 12.48 23.61
C LYS A 118 -19.87 13.15 24.26
N THR A 119 -19.31 12.53 25.29
CA THR A 119 -18.07 12.94 25.94
C THR A 119 -17.02 11.86 25.68
N PRO A 120 -15.84 12.20 25.16
CA PRO A 120 -14.71 11.28 25.19
C PRO A 120 -14.36 11.10 26.66
N THR A 121 -14.91 10.07 27.28
CA THR A 121 -14.44 9.61 28.59
C THR A 121 -13.01 9.17 28.33
N ALA A 122 -12.06 10.08 28.50
CA ALA A 122 -10.66 9.74 28.57
C ALA A 122 -10.58 8.54 29.51
N LEU A 123 -9.99 7.45 29.01
CA LEU A 123 -9.62 6.28 29.79
C LEU A 123 -8.52 6.69 30.79
N SER A 124 -8.78 7.69 31.64
CA SER A 124 -7.90 8.11 32.71
C SER A 124 -8.13 7.19 33.90
N GLY A 125 -7.50 6.02 33.88
CA GLY A 125 -6.94 5.33 35.06
C GLY A 125 -7.82 4.96 36.27
N GLY A 126 -9.12 5.21 36.28
CA GLY A 126 -9.98 4.98 37.44
C GLY A 126 -10.69 3.62 37.41
N PHE A 127 -10.07 2.59 37.97
CA PHE A 127 -10.58 1.20 38.01
C PHE A 127 -11.79 0.97 38.94
N LEU A 128 -12.46 2.01 39.47
CA LEU A 128 -13.50 1.85 40.50
C LEU A 128 -14.70 2.77 40.26
N GLY A 129 -15.65 2.30 39.46
CA GLY A 129 -16.95 2.96 39.28
C GLY A 129 -17.87 2.14 38.39
N ALA A 130 -18.75 1.35 39.02
CA ALA A 130 -19.72 0.48 38.37
C ALA A 130 -20.57 1.25 37.32
N GLY A 131 -20.57 0.75 36.07
CA GLY A 131 -21.43 1.26 35.00
C GLY A 131 -20.72 1.64 33.70
N VAL A 132 -19.39 1.50 33.61
CA VAL A 132 -18.67 1.73 32.35
C VAL A 132 -18.95 0.57 31.40
N SER A 133 -19.89 0.77 30.48
CA SER A 133 -20.02 -0.08 29.29
C SER A 133 -18.73 0.12 28.50
N PRO A 134 -17.81 -0.87 28.43
CA PRO A 134 -16.57 -0.70 27.71
C PRO A 134 -16.91 -0.74 26.22
N GLY A 135 -17.22 0.43 25.67
CA GLY A 135 -17.24 0.63 24.24
C GLY A 135 -15.82 0.65 23.75
N ALA A 136 -15.41 -0.32 22.96
CA ALA A 136 -14.16 -0.22 22.22
C ALA A 136 -14.46 0.46 20.87
N PRO A 137 -13.65 1.44 20.44
CA PRO A 137 -13.72 1.90 19.07
C PRO A 137 -13.34 0.74 18.16
N ARG A 138 -14.19 0.45 17.19
CA ARG A 138 -13.93 -0.52 16.13
C ARG A 138 -13.85 0.24 14.82
N GLU A 139 -12.75 0.03 14.12
CA GLU A 139 -12.56 0.56 12.78
C GLU A 139 -13.19 -0.42 11.77
N SER A 140 -13.90 0.12 10.78
CA SER A 140 -14.48 -0.68 9.71
C SER A 140 -13.43 -1.32 8.80
N ILE A 141 -12.21 -0.77 8.79
CA ILE A 141 -11.08 -1.20 7.98
C ILE A 141 -9.92 -1.46 8.92
N ASP A 142 -9.28 -2.61 8.77
CA ASP A 142 -8.07 -2.96 9.49
C ASP A 142 -6.88 -2.10 9.02
N ARG A 143 -6.22 -1.41 9.96
CA ARG A 143 -5.12 -0.47 9.67
C ARG A 143 -3.97 -1.17 8.97
N GLU A 144 -3.58 -2.32 9.50
CA GLU A 144 -2.43 -3.07 9.00
C GLU A 144 -2.66 -3.52 7.57
N THR A 145 -3.83 -4.10 7.28
CA THR A 145 -4.22 -4.51 5.92
C THR A 145 -4.24 -3.31 4.96
N PHE A 146 -4.83 -2.18 5.38
CA PHE A 146 -4.88 -0.97 4.56
C PHE A 146 -3.48 -0.42 4.26
N MET A 147 -2.66 -0.25 5.29
CA MET A 147 -1.32 0.31 5.15
C MET A 147 -0.41 -0.62 4.35
N THR A 148 -0.44 -1.93 4.61
CA THR A 148 0.32 -2.93 3.83
C THR A 148 -0.05 -2.89 2.36
N THR A 149 -1.34 -2.85 2.04
CA THR A 149 -1.82 -2.77 0.66
C THR A 149 -1.41 -1.44 0.01
N GLY A 150 -1.51 -0.32 0.74
CA GLY A 150 -1.09 1.00 0.26
C GLY A 150 0.41 1.06 -0.04
N HIS A 151 1.24 0.57 0.88
CA HIS A 151 2.69 0.46 0.71
C HIS A 151 3.05 -0.40 -0.50
N LEU A 152 2.38 -1.53 -0.70
CA LEU A 152 2.60 -2.37 -1.86
C LEU A 152 2.30 -1.61 -3.18
N LEU A 153 1.16 -0.92 -3.25
CA LEU A 153 0.80 -0.12 -4.43
C LEU A 153 1.83 1.00 -4.68
N PHE A 154 2.31 1.64 -3.62
CA PHE A 154 3.35 2.66 -3.72
C PHE A 154 4.68 2.07 -4.21
N ALA A 155 5.06 0.89 -3.72
CA ALA A 155 6.26 0.17 -4.17
C ALA A 155 6.19 -0.16 -5.67
N LEU A 156 5.04 -0.63 -6.15
CA LEU A 156 4.80 -0.90 -7.56
C LEU A 156 4.85 0.37 -8.41
N ALA A 157 4.29 1.47 -7.92
CA ALA A 157 4.34 2.76 -8.60
C ALA A 157 5.78 3.29 -8.74
N LEU A 158 6.57 3.19 -7.65
CA LEU A 158 7.99 3.53 -7.67
C LEU A 158 8.78 2.63 -8.62
N GLY A 159 8.53 1.32 -8.58
CA GLY A 159 9.15 0.37 -9.49
C GLY A 159 8.83 0.70 -10.95
N TYR A 160 7.58 0.96 -11.28
CA TYR A 160 7.19 1.36 -12.64
C TYR A 160 7.89 2.65 -13.09
N ALA A 161 7.98 3.66 -12.24
CA ALA A 161 8.74 4.89 -12.53
C ALA A 161 10.24 4.61 -12.75
N GLY A 162 10.85 3.78 -11.90
CA GLY A 162 12.23 3.34 -12.03
C GLY A 162 12.49 2.56 -13.32
N ALA A 163 11.55 1.73 -13.75
CA ALA A 163 11.62 0.97 -15.00
C ALA A 163 11.63 1.87 -16.24
N LYS A 164 10.77 2.90 -16.26
CA LYS A 164 10.78 3.92 -17.33
C LYS A 164 12.12 4.64 -17.38
N PHE A 165 12.65 5.03 -16.23
CA PHE A 165 13.95 5.66 -16.16
C PHE A 165 15.08 4.75 -16.64
N ALA A 166 15.11 3.49 -16.20
CA ALA A 166 16.12 2.51 -16.59
C ALA A 166 16.11 2.25 -18.11
N VAL A 167 14.93 2.07 -18.72
CA VAL A 167 14.79 1.91 -20.18
C VAL A 167 15.26 3.16 -20.93
N PHE A 168 14.95 4.35 -20.40
CA PHE A 168 15.40 5.61 -21.00
C PHE A 168 16.94 5.70 -21.04
N ILE A 169 17.60 5.37 -19.93
CA ILE A 169 19.06 5.35 -19.85
C ILE A 169 19.63 4.28 -20.79
N HIS A 170 19.09 3.05 -20.75
CA HIS A 170 19.54 1.96 -21.61
C HIS A 170 19.51 2.34 -23.11
N ARG A 171 18.40 2.94 -23.58
CA ARG A 171 18.27 3.38 -24.98
C ARG A 171 19.28 4.45 -25.39
N ARG A 172 19.77 5.26 -24.45
CA ARG A 172 20.79 6.28 -24.71
C ARG A 172 22.20 5.71 -24.69
N SER A 173 22.41 4.64 -23.93
CA SER A 173 23.73 3.98 -23.79
C SER A 173 24.01 2.97 -24.90
N THR A 174 22.98 2.44 -25.57
CA THR A 174 23.16 1.49 -26.67
C THR A 174 23.35 2.24 -28.00
N PRO A 175 24.55 2.19 -28.63
CA PRO A 175 24.77 2.81 -29.93
C PRO A 175 23.89 2.14 -31.00
N PRO A 176 23.52 2.88 -32.08
CA PRO A 176 22.80 2.27 -33.19
C PRO A 176 23.64 1.15 -33.83
N PRO A 177 23.00 0.09 -34.34
CA PRO A 177 23.72 -0.95 -35.08
C PRO A 177 24.47 -0.32 -36.26
N PRO A 178 25.67 -0.82 -36.60
CA PRO A 178 26.38 -0.37 -37.79
C PRO A 178 25.51 -0.59 -39.04
N ALA A 179 25.50 0.41 -39.92
CA ALA A 179 24.72 0.41 -41.16
C ALA A 179 25.21 -0.63 -42.17
#